data_AF-A0A7R6V7L9-F1
#
_entry.id   AF-A0A7R6V7L9-F1
#
_cell.length_a   1.000
_cell.length_b   1.000
_cell.length_c   1.000
_cell.angle_alpha   90.00
_cell.angle_beta   90.00
_cell.angle_gamma   90.00
#
_symmetry.space_group_name_H-M   'P 1'
#
loop_
_entity.id
_entity.type
_entity.pdbx_description
1 polymer ?
#
loop_
_entity_poly.entity_id
_entity_poly.type
_entity_poly.pdbx_seq_one_letter_code
_entity_poly.pdbx_strand_id
1 'polypeptide(L)'
;MKKMVLLLLPILFFAIAYSLRTYKSSDKIIVKRQQKDTHVRIDPNCTSCFEKYIEKVINEGSNIFHYPSGPMPGGTVSAEDAKKIAAFLATLQGFKPSHPEWVQEGKYLFYGNCIGCHSNGGKGQKGYFPDLTRKPLLGIEMLSQKGYGTIEKRQR
;
A
#
# COMPACT_ATOMS: atom_id res chain seq x y z
N MET A 1 -1.37 66.65 -26.19
CA MET A 1 -1.70 65.72 -25.08
C MET A 1 -1.73 64.23 -25.46
N LYS A 2 -1.46 63.81 -26.72
CA LYS A 2 -1.46 62.39 -27.14
C LYS A 2 -0.10 61.66 -27.03
N LYS A 3 1.02 62.36 -26.80
CA LYS A 3 2.37 61.76 -26.72
C LYS A 3 2.73 61.20 -25.33
N MET A 4 2.03 61.62 -24.27
CA MET A 4 2.32 61.16 -22.89
C MET A 4 1.69 59.80 -22.55
N VAL A 5 0.60 59.43 -23.24
CA VAL A 5 -0.05 58.11 -23.09
C VAL A 5 0.74 57.00 -23.80
N LEU A 6 1.48 57.33 -24.87
CA LEU A 6 2.24 56.36 -25.66
C LEU A 6 3.50 55.84 -24.93
N LEU A 7 4.01 56.56 -23.92
CA LEU A 7 5.17 56.14 -23.13
C LEU A 7 4.80 55.32 -21.87
N LEU A 8 3.52 55.31 -21.47
CA LEU A 8 3.05 54.49 -20.35
C LEU A 8 2.63 53.07 -20.78
N LEU A 9 2.27 52.88 -22.05
CA LEU A 9 1.95 51.58 -22.64
C LEU A 9 3.07 50.53 -22.48
N PRO A 10 4.36 50.81 -22.79
CA PRO A 10 5.42 49.82 -22.62
C PRO A 10 5.70 49.50 -21.14
N ILE A 11 5.52 50.47 -20.23
CA ILE A 11 5.71 50.27 -18.79
C ILE A 11 4.60 49.38 -18.21
N LEU A 12 3.36 49.60 -18.62
CA LEU A 12 2.22 48.77 -18.23
C LEU A 12 2.38 47.34 -18.79
N PHE A 13 2.84 47.19 -20.04
CA PHE A 13 3.16 45.88 -20.63
C PHE A 13 4.30 45.18 -19.88
N PHE A 14 5.34 45.90 -19.46
CA PHE A 14 6.43 45.33 -18.66
C PHE A 14 5.97 44.88 -17.28
N ALA A 15 5.08 45.65 -16.62
CA ALA A 15 4.52 45.30 -15.32
C ALA A 15 3.58 44.08 -15.39
N ILE A 16 2.76 43.99 -16.45
CA ILE A 16 1.90 42.83 -16.70
C ILE A 16 2.75 41.59 -17.01
N ALA A 17 3.78 41.72 -17.85
CA ALA A 17 4.70 40.62 -18.16
C ALA A 17 5.52 40.17 -16.92
N TYR A 18 5.94 41.10 -16.06
CA TYR A 18 6.63 40.78 -14.82
C TYR A 18 5.72 40.04 -13.83
N SER A 19 4.46 40.48 -13.70
CA SER A 19 3.47 39.84 -12.81
C SER A 19 3.05 38.44 -13.31
N LEU A 20 2.94 38.23 -14.62
CA LEU A 20 2.67 36.89 -15.18
C LEU A 20 3.88 35.94 -15.03
N ARG A 21 5.10 36.47 -14.98
CA ARG A 21 6.31 35.66 -14.77
C ARG A 21 6.46 35.16 -13.33
N THR A 22 6.01 35.92 -12.34
CA THR A 22 6.01 35.48 -10.94
C THR A 22 4.85 34.53 -10.64
N TYR A 23 3.68 34.68 -11.28
CA TYR A 23 2.57 33.72 -11.17
C TYR A 23 2.97 32.30 -11.63
N LYS A 24 3.64 32.19 -12.78
CA LYS A 24 4.12 30.90 -13.32
C LYS A 24 5.26 30.26 -12.48
N SER A 25 5.88 31.02 -11.58
CA SER A 25 6.98 30.54 -10.75
C SER A 25 6.52 29.92 -9.42
N SER A 26 5.29 30.21 -8.96
CA SER A 26 4.73 29.62 -7.72
C SER A 26 4.02 28.29 -7.93
N ASP A 27 3.64 27.93 -9.16
CA ASP A 27 3.08 26.60 -9.50
C ASP A 27 4.14 25.50 -9.65
N LYS A 28 5.41 25.82 -9.38
CA LYS A 28 6.41 24.82 -9.02
C LYS A 28 6.44 24.62 -7.52
N ILE A 29 5.27 24.57 -6.87
CA ILE A 29 5.12 23.65 -5.74
C ILE A 29 5.55 22.31 -6.31
N ILE A 30 6.66 21.81 -5.80
CA ILE A 30 7.09 20.45 -5.95
C ILE A 30 5.91 19.62 -5.44
N VAL A 31 5.00 19.27 -6.35
CA VAL A 31 4.37 17.95 -6.35
C VAL A 31 5.58 17.05 -6.44
N LYS A 32 6.12 16.74 -5.27
CA LYS A 32 7.01 15.62 -5.08
C LYS A 32 6.09 14.51 -5.51
N ARG A 33 6.18 14.16 -6.80
CA ARG A 33 5.83 12.86 -7.29
C ARG A 33 6.49 12.00 -6.24
N GLN A 34 5.71 11.51 -5.27
CA GLN A 34 6.12 10.36 -4.51
C GLN A 34 6.34 9.40 -5.66
N GLN A 35 7.61 9.28 -6.05
CA GLN A 35 8.12 8.19 -6.79
C GLN A 35 7.40 7.03 -6.13
N LYS A 36 6.43 6.48 -6.86
CA LYS A 36 5.79 5.23 -6.52
C LYS A 36 6.95 4.28 -6.61
N ASP A 37 7.74 4.24 -5.54
CA ASP A 37 8.66 3.18 -5.28
C ASP A 37 7.73 1.99 -5.28
N THR A 38 7.68 1.35 -6.44
CA THR A 38 7.06 0.04 -6.63
C THR A 38 7.67 -0.96 -5.67
N HIS A 39 8.75 -0.57 -4.99
CA HIS A 39 9.37 -1.18 -3.84
C HIS A 39 8.69 -0.93 -2.50
N VAL A 40 7.61 -1.67 -2.25
CA VAL A 40 7.06 -1.90 -0.90
C VAL A 40 8.11 -2.67 -0.08
N ARG A 41 9.02 -1.93 0.57
CA ARG A 41 9.79 -2.46 1.69
C ARG A 41 8.79 -2.62 2.83
N ILE A 42 8.33 -3.85 3.10
CA ILE A 42 7.51 -4.13 4.27
C ILE A 42 8.46 -4.05 5.46
N ASP A 43 8.52 -2.90 6.12
CA ASP A 43 9.21 -2.79 7.40
C ASP A 43 8.57 -3.80 8.37
N PRO A 44 9.34 -4.76 8.93
CA PRO A 44 8.82 -5.75 9.86
C PRO A 44 8.28 -5.14 11.16
N ASN A 45 8.43 -3.84 11.40
CA ASN A 45 7.81 -3.11 12.51
C ASN A 45 6.65 -2.20 12.07
N CYS A 46 6.31 -2.18 10.79
CA CYS A 46 5.24 -1.35 10.24
C CYS A 46 3.93 -2.15 10.11
N THR A 47 3.09 -2.09 11.15
CA THR A 47 1.73 -2.68 11.12
C THR A 47 0.93 -2.21 9.90
N SER A 48 0.93 -0.91 9.60
CA SER A 48 0.13 -0.36 8.51
C SER A 48 0.64 -0.80 7.13
N CYS A 49 1.94 -1.10 6.99
CA CYS A 49 2.52 -1.66 5.77
C CYS A 49 2.05 -3.11 5.58
N PHE A 50 2.02 -3.88 6.68
CA PHE A 50 1.49 -5.23 6.69
C PHE A 50 0.00 -5.26 6.32
N GLU A 51 -0.82 -4.44 6.97
CA GLU A 51 -2.26 -4.39 6.73
C GLU A 51 -2.56 -4.01 5.28
N LYS A 52 -1.90 -2.96 4.74
CA LYS A 52 -2.03 -2.57 3.33
C LYS A 52 -1.62 -3.67 2.35
N TYR A 53 -0.60 -4.46 2.68
CA TYR A 53 -0.20 -5.59 1.86
C TYR A 53 -1.30 -6.66 1.82
N ILE A 54 -1.87 -7.00 2.97
CA ILE A 54 -2.98 -7.95 3.05
C ILE A 54 -4.22 -7.44 2.32
N GLU A 55 -4.60 -6.17 2.55
CA GLU A 55 -5.70 -5.53 1.85
C GLU A 55 -5.50 -5.61 0.33
N LYS A 56 -4.29 -5.31 -0.17
CA LYS A 56 -3.98 -5.39 -1.59
C LYS A 56 -4.17 -6.81 -2.12
N VAL A 57 -3.69 -7.83 -1.40
CA VAL A 57 -3.82 -9.23 -1.81
C VAL A 57 -5.29 -9.68 -1.81
N ILE A 58 -6.09 -9.28 -0.83
CA ILE A 58 -7.52 -9.62 -0.76
C ILE A 58 -8.30 -8.93 -1.90
N ASN A 59 -8.03 -7.65 -2.16
CA ASN A 59 -8.75 -6.88 -3.15
C ASN A 59 -8.35 -7.25 -4.60
N GLU A 60 -7.07 -7.45 -4.86
CA GLU A 60 -6.55 -7.65 -6.23
C GLU A 60 -6.26 -9.12 -6.56
N GLY A 61 -6.21 -9.99 -5.56
CA GLY A 61 -5.74 -11.36 -5.71
C GLY A 61 -4.21 -11.43 -5.79
N SER A 62 -3.69 -12.64 -6.01
CA SER A 62 -2.24 -12.86 -6.12
C SER A 62 -1.91 -14.17 -6.82
N ASN A 63 -0.90 -14.16 -7.67
CA ASN A 63 -0.33 -15.36 -8.28
C ASN A 63 1.18 -15.50 -8.05
N ILE A 64 1.74 -14.82 -7.04
CA ILE A 64 3.20 -14.71 -6.87
C ILE A 64 3.89 -16.04 -6.54
N PHE A 65 3.13 -17.03 -6.06
CA PHE A 65 3.64 -18.35 -5.68
C PHE A 65 3.40 -19.44 -6.73
N HIS A 66 2.58 -19.16 -7.76
CA HIS A 66 2.20 -20.14 -8.78
C HIS A 66 1.76 -21.50 -8.20
N TYR A 67 0.89 -21.47 -7.18
CA TYR A 67 0.38 -22.71 -6.59
C TYR A 67 -0.41 -23.53 -7.62
N PRO A 68 -0.35 -24.88 -7.58
CA PRO A 68 -1.14 -25.74 -8.45
C PRO A 68 -2.66 -25.51 -8.36
N SER A 69 -3.13 -25.01 -7.21
CA SER A 69 -4.53 -24.63 -6.99
C SER A 69 -4.99 -23.42 -7.80
N GLY A 70 -4.08 -22.74 -8.50
CA GLY A 70 -4.35 -21.52 -9.25
C GLY A 70 -4.07 -20.23 -8.46
N PRO A 71 -4.34 -19.06 -9.08
CA PRO A 71 -4.15 -17.77 -8.43
C PRO A 71 -5.16 -17.57 -7.30
N MET A 72 -4.76 -16.85 -6.26
CA MET A 72 -5.70 -16.35 -5.26
C MET A 72 -6.64 -15.34 -5.93
N PRO A 73 -7.97 -15.54 -5.89
CA PRO A 73 -8.92 -14.59 -6.43
C PRO A 73 -8.90 -13.28 -5.63
N GLY A 74 -9.13 -12.16 -6.32
CA GLY A 74 -9.33 -10.85 -5.71
C GLY A 74 -10.82 -10.52 -5.55
N GLY A 75 -11.12 -9.60 -4.64
CA GLY A 75 -12.48 -9.07 -4.48
C GLY A 75 -13.47 -10.06 -3.85
N THR A 76 -12.97 -11.04 -3.07
CA THR A 76 -13.82 -12.02 -2.39
C THR A 76 -14.69 -11.42 -1.29
N VAL A 77 -14.35 -10.21 -0.83
CA VAL A 77 -15.06 -9.41 0.17
C VAL A 77 -14.99 -7.92 -0.21
N SER A 78 -15.76 -7.07 0.47
CA SER A 78 -15.68 -5.62 0.29
C SER A 78 -14.30 -5.06 0.72
N ALA A 79 -13.94 -3.87 0.22
CA ALA A 79 -12.70 -3.21 0.61
C ALA A 79 -12.67 -2.88 2.11
N GLU A 80 -13.83 -2.58 2.70
CA GLU A 80 -14.00 -2.34 4.13
C GLU A 80 -13.77 -3.61 4.95
N ASP A 81 -14.33 -4.74 4.51
CA ASP A 81 -14.14 -6.03 5.18
C ASP A 81 -12.70 -6.53 5.05
N ALA A 82 -12.04 -6.25 3.93
CA ALA A 82 -10.63 -6.56 3.72
C ALA A 82 -9.73 -5.90 4.79
N LYS A 83 -10.03 -4.65 5.19
CA LYS A 83 -9.30 -3.95 6.27
C LYS A 83 -9.43 -4.66 7.61
N LYS A 84 -10.65 -5.12 7.94
CA LYS A 84 -10.91 -5.84 9.19
C LYS A 84 -10.19 -7.19 9.22
N ILE A 85 -10.23 -7.93 8.11
CA ILE A 85 -9.48 -9.19 7.96
C ILE A 85 -7.97 -8.93 8.09
N ALA A 86 -7.46 -7.84 7.51
CA ALA A 86 -6.06 -7.45 7.63
C ALA A 86 -5.65 -7.18 9.08
N ALA A 87 -6.49 -6.48 9.86
CA ALA A 87 -6.28 -6.27 11.28
C ALA A 87 -6.22 -7.60 12.07
N PHE A 88 -7.10 -8.55 11.76
CA PHE A 88 -7.03 -9.89 12.35
C PHE A 88 -5.72 -10.62 11.99
N LEU A 89 -5.35 -10.65 10.70
CA LEU A 89 -4.12 -11.32 10.25
C LEU A 89 -2.85 -10.66 10.83
N ALA A 90 -2.88 -9.37 11.13
CA ALA A 90 -1.79 -8.67 11.80
C ALA A 90 -1.53 -9.28 13.20
N THR A 91 -2.58 -9.66 13.93
CA THR A 91 -2.44 -10.33 15.23
C THR A 91 -1.76 -11.70 15.13
N LEU A 92 -2.01 -12.46 14.04
CA LEU A 92 -1.34 -13.74 13.81
C LEU A 92 0.16 -13.56 13.62
N GLN A 93 0.56 -12.44 13.02
CA GLN A 93 1.96 -12.05 12.84
C GLN A 93 2.59 -11.46 14.11
N GLY A 94 1.81 -11.22 15.16
CA GLY A 94 2.27 -10.63 16.42
C GLY A 94 2.35 -9.11 16.39
N PHE A 95 1.73 -8.47 15.40
CA PHE A 95 1.57 -7.02 15.37
C PHE A 95 0.43 -6.58 16.27
N LYS A 96 0.56 -5.36 16.81
CA LYS A 96 -0.59 -4.60 17.30
C LYS A 96 -1.27 -3.98 16.06
N PRO A 97 -2.52 -4.37 15.73
CA PRO A 97 -3.24 -3.83 14.57
C PRO A 97 -3.48 -2.33 14.70
N SER A 98 -3.62 -1.63 13.57
CA SER A 98 -3.91 -0.20 13.58
C SER A 98 -5.29 0.09 14.18
N HIS A 99 -6.22 -0.85 13.98
CA HIS A 99 -7.58 -0.84 14.51
C HIS A 99 -7.86 -2.12 15.32
N PRO A 100 -7.45 -2.18 16.60
CA PRO A 100 -7.68 -3.35 17.45
C PRO A 100 -9.15 -3.74 17.58
N GLU A 101 -10.07 -2.77 17.50
CA GLU A 101 -11.51 -2.97 17.53
C GLU A 101 -12.03 -3.81 16.35
N TRP A 102 -11.32 -3.86 15.23
CA TRP A 102 -11.71 -4.64 14.06
C TRP A 102 -11.32 -6.12 14.15
N VAL A 103 -10.45 -6.51 15.08
CA VAL A 103 -9.88 -7.87 15.13
C VAL A 103 -10.97 -8.93 15.27
N GLN A 104 -11.96 -8.71 16.13
CA GLN A 104 -13.00 -9.69 16.38
C GLN A 104 -13.89 -9.90 15.15
N GLU A 105 -14.28 -8.82 14.49
CA GLU A 105 -15.08 -8.88 13.26
C GLU A 105 -14.27 -9.44 12.09
N GLY A 106 -13.02 -9.02 11.95
CA GLY A 106 -12.06 -9.53 10.97
C GLY A 106 -11.83 -11.03 11.09
N LYS A 107 -11.82 -11.56 12.32
CA LYS A 107 -11.80 -13.00 12.56
C LYS A 107 -13.06 -13.66 12.03
N TYR A 108 -14.26 -13.18 12.33
CA TYR A 108 -15.49 -13.76 11.79
C TYR A 108 -15.54 -13.73 10.26
N LEU A 109 -15.15 -12.61 9.66
CA LEU A 109 -15.05 -12.46 8.21
C LEU A 109 -14.04 -13.45 7.61
N PHE A 110 -12.88 -13.64 8.24
CA PHE A 110 -11.90 -14.63 7.80
C PHE A 110 -12.47 -16.06 7.83
N TYR A 111 -13.20 -16.41 8.90
CA TYR A 111 -13.82 -17.73 9.03
C TYR A 111 -14.97 -17.96 8.04
N GLY A 112 -15.71 -16.92 7.67
CA GLY A 112 -16.78 -17.03 6.67
C GLY A 112 -16.27 -17.12 5.24
N ASN A 113 -15.12 -16.50 4.92
CA ASN A 113 -14.73 -16.23 3.53
C ASN A 113 -13.39 -16.85 3.11
N CYS A 114 -12.47 -17.12 4.04
CA CYS A 114 -11.07 -17.43 3.69
C CYS A 114 -10.68 -18.88 3.99
N ILE A 115 -11.37 -19.55 4.91
CA ILE A 115 -10.96 -20.87 5.42
C ILE A 115 -11.10 -22.00 4.39
N GLY A 116 -11.89 -21.82 3.33
CA GLY A 116 -12.02 -22.81 2.26
C GLY A 116 -10.67 -23.16 1.60
N CYS A 117 -9.77 -22.17 1.51
CA CYS A 117 -8.42 -22.35 0.98
C CYS A 117 -7.35 -22.23 2.07
N HIS A 118 -7.50 -21.28 3.00
CA HIS A 118 -6.50 -21.03 4.05
C HIS A 118 -6.66 -21.92 5.28
N SER A 119 -7.64 -22.83 5.30
CA SER A 119 -7.95 -23.74 6.40
C SER A 119 -8.31 -23.03 7.72
N ASN A 120 -8.82 -23.79 8.68
CA ASN A 120 -9.09 -23.28 10.01
C ASN A 120 -7.80 -22.75 10.67
N GLY A 121 -7.84 -21.53 11.19
CA GLY A 121 -6.67 -20.86 11.78
C GLY A 121 -5.62 -20.37 10.78
N GLY A 122 -5.84 -20.46 9.47
CA GLY A 122 -4.98 -19.83 8.47
C GLY A 122 -3.72 -20.61 8.08
N LYS A 123 -3.61 -21.90 8.41
CA LYS A 123 -2.41 -22.71 8.10
C LYS A 123 -2.25 -23.09 6.63
N GLY A 124 -3.31 -22.97 5.84
CA GLY A 124 -3.33 -23.43 4.45
C GLY A 124 -3.04 -24.92 4.30
N GLN A 125 -2.60 -25.32 3.11
CA GLN A 125 -2.22 -26.68 2.78
C GLN A 125 -0.86 -26.65 2.09
N LYS A 126 0.12 -27.36 2.66
CA LYS A 126 1.49 -27.40 2.14
C LYS A 126 1.50 -27.74 0.64
N GLY A 127 2.07 -26.85 -0.17
CA GLY A 127 2.18 -27.02 -1.62
C GLY A 127 0.97 -26.56 -2.43
N TYR A 128 -0.15 -26.19 -1.79
CA TYR A 128 -1.40 -25.81 -2.46
C TYR A 128 -1.93 -24.44 -2.03
N PHE A 129 -1.85 -24.11 -0.74
CA PHE A 129 -2.31 -22.83 -0.18
C PHE A 129 -1.32 -22.33 0.89
N PRO A 130 -1.06 -21.02 0.96
CA PRO A 130 -0.04 -20.50 1.85
C PRO A 130 -0.47 -20.54 3.32
N ASP A 131 0.51 -20.80 4.18
CA ASP A 131 0.40 -20.64 5.64
C ASP A 131 0.46 -19.15 6.00
N LEU A 132 -0.61 -18.63 6.61
CA LEU A 132 -0.77 -17.26 7.07
C LEU A 132 -0.32 -17.06 8.53
N THR A 133 0.11 -18.12 9.20
CA THR A 133 0.57 -18.11 10.59
C THR A 133 2.10 -18.10 10.71
N ARG A 134 2.81 -18.46 9.64
CA ARG A 134 4.27 -18.34 9.57
C ARG A 134 4.73 -16.90 9.71
N LYS A 135 5.92 -16.70 10.27
CA LYS A 135 6.56 -15.38 10.43
C LYS A 135 7.97 -15.39 9.82
N PRO A 136 8.29 -14.49 8.87
CA PRO A 136 7.35 -13.62 8.15
C PRO A 136 6.46 -14.43 7.19
N LEU A 137 5.34 -13.84 6.74
CA LEU A 137 4.56 -14.39 5.64
C LEU A 137 5.45 -14.63 4.41
N LEU A 138 5.20 -15.74 3.71
CA LEU A 138 6.00 -16.11 2.53
C LEU A 138 6.01 -15.00 1.46
N GLY A 139 4.91 -14.28 1.30
CA GLY A 139 4.81 -13.21 0.32
C GLY A 139 5.68 -12.01 0.66
N ILE A 140 5.74 -11.65 1.94
CA ILE A 140 6.62 -10.59 2.45
C ILE A 140 8.09 -11.01 2.31
N GLU A 141 8.41 -12.27 2.63
CA GLU A 141 9.76 -12.81 2.47
C GLU A 141 10.22 -12.79 1.00
N MET A 142 9.36 -13.20 0.07
CA MET A 142 9.68 -13.20 -1.35
C MET A 142 9.87 -11.78 -1.91
N LEU A 143 9.07 -10.81 -1.44
CA LEU A 143 9.26 -9.40 -1.80
C LEU A 143 10.61 -8.90 -1.29
N SER A 144 10.96 -9.19 -0.03
CA SER A 144 12.25 -8.82 0.58
C SER A 144 13.45 -9.35 -0.22
N GLN A 145 13.40 -10.61 -0.68
CA GLN A 145 14.51 -11.28 -1.37
C GLN A 145 14.76 -10.79 -2.81
N LYS A 146 13.75 -10.29 -3.53
CA LYS A 146 13.90 -9.81 -4.92
C LYS A 146 14.52 -8.40 -5.04
N GLY A 147 15.22 -7.92 -4.02
CA GLY A 147 15.88 -6.59 -4.00
C GLY A 147 15.04 -5.46 -3.41
N TYR A 148 14.13 -5.78 -2.48
CA TYR A 148 13.22 -4.81 -1.86
C TYR A 148 13.34 -4.81 -0.32
N GLY A 149 14.57 -4.90 0.18
CA GLY A 149 14.90 -4.65 1.59
C GLY A 149 15.11 -5.90 2.41
N THR A 150 16.33 -6.05 2.90
CA THR A 150 16.83 -7.10 3.79
C THR A 150 16.08 -7.08 5.12
N ILE A 151 15.40 -8.19 5.45
CA ILE A 151 15.13 -8.54 6.85
C ILE A 151 16.50 -8.97 7.40
N GLU A 152 17.19 -8.06 8.09
CA GLU A 152 18.46 -8.37 8.74
C GLU A 152 18.19 -9.49 9.77
N LYS A 153 18.64 -10.70 9.46
CA LYS A 153 18.61 -11.82 10.38
C LYS A 153 19.40 -11.40 11.60
N ARG A 154 18.72 -11.18 12.74
CA ARG A 154 19.36 -11.07 14.05
C ARG A 154 20.15 -12.37 14.28
N GLN A 155 21.44 -12.34 13.98
CA GLN A 155 22.38 -13.37 14.39
C GLN A 155 22.38 -13.40 15.92
N ARG A 156 22.33 -14.62 16.47
CA ARG A 156 22.54 -14.85 17.90
C ARG A 156 24.01 -14.68 18.23
#